data_AF-J9G9Q4-F1
#
_entry.id   AF-J9G9Q4-F1
#
_cell.length_a   1.000
_cell.length_b   1.000
_cell.length_c   1.000
_cell.angle_alpha   90.00
_cell.angle_beta   90.00
_cell.angle_gamma   90.00
#
_symmetry.space_group_name_H-M   'P 1'
#
loop_
_entity.id
_entity.type
_entity.pdbx_description
1 polymer ?
#
loop_
_entity_poly.entity_id
_entity_poly.type
_entity_poly.pdbx_seq_one_letter_code
_entity_poly.pdbx_strand_id
1 'polypeptide(L)'
;IGKMELDKTFEERDLINKSVVSAIDEAALNWGVKVLRYEIKDLTPPAVILQAMQQQITAEREKRAVVAASEGRKLEQINLATGAREAAIAQSEGEKQAEINKAEGQAAATLALATATAEALRRVAAATQEEGGMNAVNLQVAERYVEAFKELARTNNTLIVPGNLGDMSTMISSAMKIMEGVKQTDKGLPPKA
;
A
#
# COMPACT_ATOMS: atom_id res chain seq x y z
N ILE A 1 63.98 10.34 34.88
CA ILE A 1 63.71 10.19 33.43
C ILE A 1 63.75 8.72 33.01
N GLY A 2 64.87 7.98 33.18
CA GLY A 2 64.96 6.57 32.72
C GLY A 2 64.08 5.51 33.41
N LYS A 3 63.17 5.89 34.33
CA LYS A 3 62.20 4.99 34.98
C LYS A 3 60.76 5.20 34.49
N MET A 4 60.53 6.17 33.61
CA MET A 4 59.20 6.55 33.12
C MET A 4 59.02 6.12 31.67
N GLU A 5 57.81 5.71 31.31
CA GLU A 5 57.44 5.46 29.91
C GLU A 5 57.47 6.77 29.11
N LEU A 6 57.79 6.66 27.81
CA LEU A 6 57.92 7.82 26.93
C LEU A 6 56.62 8.63 26.83
N ASP A 7 55.48 7.95 26.73
CA ASP A 7 54.16 8.59 26.65
C ASP A 7 53.82 9.37 27.93
N LYS A 8 54.08 8.77 29.11
CA LYS A 8 53.93 9.45 30.40
C LYS A 8 54.87 10.64 30.56
N THR A 9 56.03 10.60 29.91
CA THR A 9 56.98 11.73 29.90
C THR A 9 56.43 12.93 29.12
N PHE A 10 55.55 12.71 28.13
CA PHE A 10 54.87 13.77 27.41
C PHE A 10 53.60 14.27 28.12
N GLU A 11 52.83 13.37 28.73
CA GLU A 11 51.59 13.71 29.43
C GLU A 11 51.82 14.36 30.80
N GLU A 12 52.85 13.96 31.53
CA GLU A 12 53.07 14.36 32.94
C GLU A 12 54.24 15.34 33.12
N ARG A 13 54.44 16.29 32.20
CA ARG A 13 55.54 17.28 32.28
C ARG A 13 55.60 18.03 33.60
N ASP A 14 54.44 18.41 34.15
CA ASP A 14 54.36 19.11 35.44
C ASP A 14 54.82 18.27 36.63
N LEU A 15 54.52 16.97 36.59
CA LEU A 15 54.92 16.03 37.63
C LEU A 15 56.44 15.83 37.60
N ILE A 16 57.01 15.69 36.41
CA ILE A 16 58.46 15.61 36.22
C ILE A 16 59.15 16.88 36.71
N ASN A 17 58.61 18.05 36.35
CA ASN A 17 59.18 19.32 36.80
C ASN A 17 59.20 19.42 38.33
N LYS A 18 58.11 19.04 39.01
CA LYS A 18 58.05 19.02 40.49
C LYS A 18 59.07 18.06 41.10
N SER A 19 59.15 16.83 40.59
CA SER A 19 60.11 15.84 41.09
C SER A 19 61.56 16.28 40.89
N VAL A 20 61.88 16.92 39.76
CA VAL A 20 63.22 17.44 39.48
C VAL A 20 63.56 18.64 40.36
N VAL A 21 62.64 19.61 40.51
CA VAL A 21 62.85 20.75 41.42
C VAL A 21 63.11 20.26 42.84
N SER A 22 62.30 19.33 43.34
CA SER A 22 62.45 18.80 44.70
C SER A 22 63.82 18.15 44.91
N ALA A 23 64.29 17.35 43.95
CA ALA A 23 65.57 16.66 44.05
C ALA A 23 66.78 17.61 43.98
N ILE A 24 66.68 18.68 43.16
CA ILE A 24 67.77 19.67 43.04
C ILE A 24 67.78 20.62 44.25
N ASP A 25 66.62 21.05 44.74
CA ASP A 25 66.52 21.96 45.89
C ASP A 25 67.13 21.32 47.16
N GLU A 26 66.88 20.02 47.38
CA GLU A 26 67.49 19.25 48.49
C GLU A 26 69.03 19.26 48.41
N ALA A 27 69.60 19.07 47.22
CA ALA A 27 71.05 19.10 47.03
C ALA A 27 71.64 20.52 47.10
N ALA A 28 70.90 21.54 46.66
CA ALA A 28 71.33 22.93 46.58
C ALA A 28 71.34 23.65 47.94
N LEU A 29 70.63 23.13 48.95
CA LEU A 29 70.63 23.64 50.33
C LEU A 29 72.05 23.81 50.90
N ASN A 30 72.94 22.86 50.62
CA ASN A 30 74.33 22.90 51.10
C ASN A 30 75.15 24.06 50.49
N TRP A 31 74.70 24.62 49.38
CA TRP A 31 75.39 25.68 48.64
C TRP A 31 74.72 27.05 48.80
N GLY A 32 73.61 27.12 49.56
CA GLY A 32 72.89 28.37 49.82
C GLY A 32 72.12 28.93 48.63
N VAL A 33 71.78 28.10 47.64
CA VAL A 33 71.03 28.50 46.44
C VAL A 33 69.65 27.86 46.46
N LYS A 34 68.59 28.62 46.13
CA LYS A 34 67.20 28.15 46.05
C LYS A 34 66.76 28.02 44.60
N VAL A 35 66.24 26.85 44.22
CA VAL A 35 65.73 26.63 42.87
C VAL A 35 64.25 27.01 42.80
N LEU A 36 63.91 27.99 41.96
CA LEU A 36 62.55 28.53 41.87
C LEU A 36 61.68 27.77 40.87
N ARG A 37 62.25 27.32 39.75
CA ARG A 37 61.51 26.64 38.68
C ARG A 37 62.47 25.83 37.80
N TYR A 38 62.03 24.63 37.42
CA TYR A 38 62.62 23.83 36.35
C TYR A 38 61.57 23.64 35.25
N GLU A 39 62.00 23.76 34.00
CA GLU A 39 61.13 23.58 32.84
C GLU A 39 61.86 22.78 31.77
N ILE A 40 61.24 21.68 31.35
CA ILE A 40 61.69 20.92 30.20
C ILE A 40 61.33 21.71 28.94
N LYS A 41 62.35 22.20 28.22
CA LYS A 41 62.17 22.80 26.89
C LYS A 41 61.77 21.73 25.86
N ASP A 42 62.75 21.05 25.28
CA ASP A 42 62.54 20.13 24.17
C ASP A 42 63.02 18.72 24.53
N LEU A 43 62.13 17.74 24.41
CA LEU A 43 62.47 16.32 24.43
C LEU A 43 62.35 15.81 23.00
N THR A 44 63.48 15.57 22.36
CA THR A 44 63.52 15.07 20.98
C THR A 44 63.80 13.56 21.00
N PRO A 45 62.78 12.70 20.91
CA PRO A 45 63.01 11.26 20.80
C PRO A 45 63.71 10.92 19.47
N PRO A 46 64.46 9.80 19.41
CA PRO A 46 65.07 9.34 18.16
C PRO A 46 64.02 9.06 17.07
N ALA A 47 64.37 9.32 15.81
CA ALA A 47 63.47 9.16 14.66
C ALA A 47 62.81 7.77 14.57
N VAL A 48 63.54 6.72 14.96
CA VAL A 48 63.04 5.33 14.97
C VAL A 48 61.83 5.17 15.89
N ILE A 49 61.85 5.82 17.08
CA ILE A 49 60.76 5.73 18.05
C ILE A 49 59.55 6.53 17.58
N LEU A 50 59.77 7.71 17.00
CA LEU A 50 58.69 8.52 16.40
C LEU A 50 57.97 7.76 15.29
N GLN A 51 58.71 7.06 14.44
CA GLN A 51 58.13 6.26 13.36
C GLN A 51 57.31 5.08 13.90
N ALA A 52 57.83 4.35 14.90
CA ALA A 52 57.12 3.25 15.54
C ALA A 52 55.82 3.73 16.22
N MET A 53 55.89 4.86 16.95
CA MET A 53 54.74 5.46 17.61
C MET A 53 53.68 5.91 16.59
N GLN A 54 54.11 6.53 15.49
CA GLN A 54 53.21 6.93 14.41
C GLN A 54 52.51 5.72 13.77
N GLN A 55 53.24 4.63 13.53
CA GLN A 55 52.67 3.38 13.00
C GLN A 55 51.65 2.78 13.97
N GLN A 56 51.94 2.75 15.27
CA GLN A 56 51.03 2.25 16.29
C GLN A 56 49.75 3.09 16.37
N ILE A 57 49.88 4.42 16.39
CA ILE A 57 48.72 5.34 16.43
C ILE A 57 47.86 5.16 15.17
N THR A 58 48.48 5.07 13.99
CA THR A 58 47.77 4.84 12.74
C THR A 58 47.02 3.50 12.78
N ALA A 59 47.68 2.42 13.20
CA ALA A 59 47.04 1.10 13.30
C ALA A 59 45.87 1.07 14.28
N GLU A 60 46.00 1.71 15.45
CA GLU A 60 44.91 1.81 16.43
C GLU A 60 43.75 2.66 15.90
N ARG A 61 44.04 3.75 15.19
CA ARG A 61 43.01 4.57 14.52
C ARG A 61 42.29 3.79 13.43
N GLU A 62 43.02 3.07 12.58
CA GLU A 62 42.45 2.22 11.55
C GLU A 62 41.56 1.13 12.14
N LYS A 63 42.02 0.44 13.19
CA LYS A 63 41.23 -0.55 13.92
C LYS A 63 39.93 0.07 14.44
N ARG A 64 39.99 1.23 15.09
CA ARG A 64 38.80 1.94 15.59
C ARG A 64 37.85 2.34 14.47
N ALA A 65 38.39 2.82 13.34
CA ALA A 65 37.59 3.19 12.19
C ALA A 65 36.86 1.98 11.58
N VAL A 66 37.53 0.83 11.46
CA VAL A 66 36.93 -0.41 10.95
C VAL A 66 35.81 -0.91 11.88
N VAL A 67 36.04 -0.89 13.20
CA VAL A 67 35.03 -1.29 14.19
C VAL A 67 33.81 -0.36 14.10
N ALA A 68 34.03 0.96 14.14
CA ALA A 68 32.95 1.94 14.04
C ALA A 68 32.15 1.80 12.72
N ALA A 69 32.83 1.57 11.59
CA ALA A 69 32.18 1.34 10.31
C ALA A 69 31.36 0.03 10.30
N SER A 70 31.88 -1.04 10.89
CA SER A 70 31.17 -2.32 10.99
C SER A 70 29.92 -2.22 11.87
N GLU A 71 30.02 -1.51 12.99
CA GLU A 71 28.89 -1.24 13.89
C GLU A 71 27.83 -0.36 13.20
N GLY A 72 28.27 0.67 12.47
CA GLY A 72 27.39 1.51 11.65
C GLY A 72 26.61 0.69 10.62
N ARG A 73 27.27 -0.19 9.85
CA ARG A 73 26.60 -1.07 8.88
C ARG A 73 25.61 -2.03 9.54
N LYS A 74 25.95 -2.59 10.69
CA LYS A 74 25.04 -3.48 11.44
C LYS A 74 23.79 -2.72 11.87
N LEU A 75 23.94 -1.53 12.43
CA LEU A 75 22.81 -0.69 12.86
C LEU A 75 21.95 -0.26 11.67
N GLU A 76 22.57 0.13 10.56
CA GLU A 76 21.87 0.46 9.31
C GLU A 76 21.01 -0.72 8.83
N GLN A 77 21.58 -1.92 8.73
CA GLN A 77 20.85 -3.13 8.31
C GLN A 77 19.70 -3.47 9.25
N ILE A 78 19.89 -3.33 10.57
CA ILE A 78 18.83 -3.54 11.55
C ILE A 78 17.70 -2.52 11.37
N ASN A 79 18.04 -1.25 11.16
CA ASN A 79 17.04 -0.19 10.96
C ASN A 79 16.26 -0.40 9.66
N LEU A 80 16.93 -0.77 8.57
CA LEU A 80 16.27 -1.09 7.31
C LEU A 80 15.35 -2.31 7.45
N ALA A 81 15.81 -3.39 8.10
CA ALA A 81 14.99 -4.59 8.30
C ALA A 81 13.79 -4.33 9.22
N THR A 82 13.98 -3.54 10.27
CA THR A 82 12.91 -3.14 11.20
C THR A 82 11.89 -2.26 10.48
N GLY A 83 12.33 -1.24 9.75
CA GLY A 83 11.46 -0.38 8.97
C GLY A 83 10.69 -1.14 7.89
N ALA A 84 11.33 -2.10 7.21
CA ALA A 84 10.66 -2.96 6.23
C ALA A 84 9.59 -3.85 6.88
N ARG A 85 9.86 -4.40 8.07
CA ARG A 85 8.88 -5.19 8.83
C ARG A 85 7.70 -4.32 9.25
N GLU A 86 7.96 -3.16 9.83
CA GLU A 86 6.91 -2.24 10.30
C GLU A 86 6.05 -1.76 9.13
N ALA A 87 6.66 -1.39 8.01
CA ALA A 87 5.94 -1.02 6.80
C ALA A 87 5.04 -2.15 6.28
N ALA A 88 5.54 -3.40 6.24
CA ALA A 88 4.76 -4.55 5.80
C ALA A 88 3.57 -4.85 6.73
N ILE A 89 3.75 -4.71 8.04
CA ILE A 89 2.67 -4.88 9.02
C ILE A 89 1.62 -3.78 8.83
N ALA A 90 2.04 -2.51 8.76
CA ALA A 90 1.14 -1.38 8.58
C ALA A 90 0.36 -1.49 7.27
N GLN A 91 1.00 -1.95 6.18
CA GLN A 91 0.32 -2.20 4.91
C GLN A 91 -0.73 -3.32 5.05
N SER A 92 -0.36 -4.45 5.66
CA SER A 92 -1.30 -5.57 5.85
C SER A 92 -2.49 -5.19 6.73
N GLU A 93 -2.27 -4.42 7.79
CA GLU A 93 -3.33 -3.90 8.65
C GLU A 93 -4.23 -2.91 7.90
N GLY A 94 -3.64 -2.03 7.11
CA GLY A 94 -4.36 -1.08 6.25
C GLY A 94 -5.23 -1.80 5.22
N GLU A 95 -4.70 -2.82 4.54
CA GLU A 95 -5.44 -3.65 3.58
C GLU A 95 -6.60 -4.38 4.25
N LYS A 96 -6.36 -5.00 5.40
CA LYS A 96 -7.41 -5.66 6.20
C LYS A 96 -8.52 -4.67 6.58
N GLN A 97 -8.15 -3.50 7.08
CA GLN A 97 -9.14 -2.50 7.49
C GLN A 97 -9.91 -1.93 6.29
N ALA A 98 -9.24 -1.72 5.16
CA ALA A 98 -9.87 -1.27 3.93
C ALA A 98 -10.92 -2.28 3.43
N GLU A 99 -10.60 -3.58 3.46
CA GLU A 99 -11.53 -4.63 3.05
C GLU A 99 -12.73 -4.74 4.00
N ILE A 100 -12.51 -4.62 5.32
CA ILE A 100 -13.58 -4.55 6.32
C ILE A 100 -14.50 -3.36 6.04
N ASN A 101 -13.93 -2.16 5.88
CA ASN A 101 -14.71 -0.94 5.62
C ASN A 101 -15.54 -1.07 4.34
N LYS A 102 -14.97 -1.70 3.31
CA LYS A 102 -15.66 -1.96 2.04
C LYS A 102 -16.80 -2.95 2.23
N ALA A 103 -16.56 -4.06 2.92
CA ALA A 103 -17.59 -5.07 3.20
C ALA A 103 -18.74 -4.49 4.05
N GLU A 104 -18.41 -3.71 5.08
CA GLU A 104 -19.39 -3.01 5.92
C GLU A 104 -20.19 -1.98 5.10
N GLY A 105 -19.53 -1.19 4.26
CA GLY A 105 -20.20 -0.24 3.37
C GLY A 105 -21.15 -0.94 2.39
N GLN A 106 -20.74 -2.06 1.81
CA GLN A 106 -21.60 -2.86 0.93
C GLN A 106 -22.79 -3.48 1.66
N ALA A 107 -22.57 -4.03 2.86
CA ALA A 107 -23.63 -4.58 3.69
C ALA A 107 -24.65 -3.49 4.08
N ALA A 108 -24.17 -2.33 4.53
CA ALA A 108 -25.02 -1.19 4.87
C ALA A 108 -25.81 -0.68 3.66
N ALA A 109 -25.18 -0.56 2.49
CA ALA A 109 -25.85 -0.16 1.26
C ALA A 109 -26.93 -1.17 0.83
N THR A 110 -26.63 -2.46 0.91
CA THR A 110 -27.59 -3.54 0.57
C THR A 110 -28.78 -3.52 1.53
N LEU A 111 -28.53 -3.35 2.82
CA LEU A 111 -29.58 -3.27 3.83
C LEU A 111 -30.45 -2.03 3.62
N ALA A 112 -29.85 -0.88 3.35
CA ALA A 112 -30.58 0.36 3.04
C ALA A 112 -31.44 0.22 1.77
N LEU A 113 -30.93 -0.44 0.73
CA LEU A 113 -31.70 -0.71 -0.48
C LEU A 113 -32.86 -1.68 -0.20
N ALA A 114 -32.62 -2.73 0.58
CA ALA A 114 -33.65 -3.71 0.93
C ALA A 114 -34.77 -3.09 1.76
N THR A 115 -34.43 -2.24 2.74
CA THR A 115 -35.43 -1.52 3.56
C THR A 115 -36.22 -0.53 2.71
N ALA A 116 -35.56 0.26 1.86
CA ALA A 116 -36.21 1.17 0.94
C ALA A 116 -37.15 0.44 -0.03
N THR A 117 -36.72 -0.70 -0.57
CA THR A 117 -37.53 -1.54 -1.46
C THR A 117 -38.75 -2.10 -0.73
N ALA A 118 -38.56 -2.61 0.49
CA ALA A 118 -39.66 -3.12 1.30
C ALA A 118 -40.69 -2.02 1.64
N GLU A 119 -40.22 -0.81 1.96
CA GLU A 119 -41.10 0.33 2.20
C GLU A 119 -41.84 0.76 0.92
N ALA A 120 -41.14 0.82 -0.21
CA ALA A 120 -41.75 1.12 -1.51
C ALA A 120 -42.84 0.10 -1.86
N LEU A 121 -42.57 -1.21 -1.69
CA LEU A 121 -43.55 -2.27 -1.92
C LEU A 121 -44.76 -2.14 -1.01
N ARG A 122 -44.57 -1.80 0.28
CA ARG A 122 -45.69 -1.55 1.20
C ARG A 122 -46.54 -0.37 0.73
N ARG A 123 -45.92 0.72 0.26
CA ARG A 123 -46.65 1.88 -0.28
C ARG A 123 -47.44 1.52 -1.54
N VAL A 124 -46.85 0.75 -2.45
CA VAL A 124 -47.55 0.28 -3.66
C VAL A 124 -48.73 -0.64 -3.29
N ALA A 125 -48.51 -1.58 -2.35
CA ALA A 125 -49.57 -2.47 -1.87
C ALA A 125 -50.74 -1.70 -1.25
N ALA A 126 -50.47 -0.65 -0.47
CA ALA A 126 -51.50 0.23 0.08
C ALA A 126 -52.25 0.99 -1.02
N ALA A 127 -51.54 1.59 -1.99
CA ALA A 127 -52.15 2.30 -3.11
C ALA A 127 -53.01 1.39 -4.01
N THR A 128 -52.67 0.10 -4.10
CA THR A 128 -53.42 -0.87 -4.92
C THR A 128 -54.79 -1.19 -4.33
N GLN A 129 -54.96 -1.04 -3.00
CA GLN A 129 -56.23 -1.27 -2.30
C GLN A 129 -57.21 -0.10 -2.43
N GLU A 130 -56.76 1.06 -2.93
CA GLU A 130 -57.63 2.20 -3.24
C GLU A 130 -58.48 1.95 -4.50
N GLU A 131 -59.57 2.70 -4.65
CA GLU A 131 -60.53 2.50 -5.75
C GLU A 131 -59.87 2.78 -7.11
N GLY A 132 -59.83 1.76 -7.98
CA GLY A 132 -59.11 1.82 -9.27
C GLY A 132 -57.61 1.51 -9.20
N GLY A 133 -57.04 1.27 -8.02
CA GLY A 133 -55.60 1.01 -7.83
C GLY A 133 -55.09 -0.20 -8.63
N MET A 134 -55.84 -1.30 -8.68
CA MET A 134 -55.47 -2.49 -9.46
C MET A 134 -55.46 -2.24 -10.98
N ASN A 135 -56.36 -1.38 -11.48
CA ASN A 135 -56.37 -1.00 -12.89
C ASN A 135 -55.15 -0.14 -13.25
N ALA A 136 -54.74 0.78 -12.35
CA ALA A 136 -53.54 1.59 -12.52
C ALA A 136 -52.26 0.74 -12.51
N VAL A 137 -52.16 -0.25 -11.62
CA VAL A 137 -51.03 -1.20 -11.59
C VAL A 137 -50.95 -2.00 -12.89
N ASN A 138 -52.07 -2.50 -13.41
CA ASN A 138 -52.11 -3.26 -14.66
C ASN A 138 -51.64 -2.41 -15.86
N LEU A 139 -52.07 -1.15 -15.94
CA LEU A 139 -51.60 -0.21 -16.97
C LEU A 139 -50.09 0.03 -16.84
N GLN A 140 -49.58 0.24 -15.62
CA GLN A 140 -48.16 0.46 -15.37
C GLN A 140 -47.28 -0.75 -15.74
N VAL A 141 -47.77 -1.98 -15.51
CA VAL A 141 -47.08 -3.21 -15.95
C VAL A 141 -47.05 -3.29 -17.47
N ALA A 142 -48.15 -2.95 -18.15
CA ALA A 142 -48.21 -2.92 -19.60
C ALA A 142 -47.25 -1.87 -20.19
N GLU A 143 -47.17 -0.67 -19.62
CA GLU A 143 -46.21 0.36 -20.01
C GLU A 143 -44.76 -0.13 -19.85
N ARG A 144 -44.40 -0.71 -18.69
CA ARG A 144 -43.06 -1.28 -18.45
C ARG A 144 -42.73 -2.42 -19.40
N TYR A 145 -43.70 -3.24 -19.75
CA TYR A 145 -43.51 -4.32 -20.72
C TYR A 145 -43.18 -3.76 -22.11
N VAL A 146 -43.94 -2.78 -22.58
CA VAL A 146 -43.69 -2.11 -23.87
C VAL A 146 -42.34 -1.40 -23.87
N GLU A 147 -41.96 -0.77 -22.76
CA GLU A 147 -40.68 -0.07 -22.61
C GLU A 147 -39.48 -1.05 -22.59
N ALA A 148 -39.59 -2.15 -21.85
CA ALA A 148 -38.60 -3.23 -21.86
C ALA A 148 -38.48 -3.85 -23.27
N PHE A 149 -39.61 -4.01 -23.98
CA PHE A 149 -39.62 -4.50 -25.36
C PHE A 149 -38.95 -3.50 -26.32
N LYS A 150 -39.13 -2.18 -26.11
CA LYS A 150 -38.46 -1.12 -26.87
C LYS A 150 -36.94 -1.13 -26.69
N GLU A 151 -36.45 -1.31 -25.46
CA GLU A 151 -35.00 -1.43 -25.19
C GLU A 151 -34.40 -2.71 -25.78
N LEU A 152 -35.13 -3.84 -25.70
CA LEU A 152 -34.75 -5.09 -26.36
C LEU A 152 -34.71 -4.96 -27.89
N ALA A 153 -35.73 -4.34 -28.50
CA ALA A 153 -35.80 -4.10 -29.93
C ALA A 153 -34.72 -3.13 -30.45
N ARG A 154 -34.21 -2.23 -29.58
CA ARG A 154 -33.04 -1.38 -29.88
C ARG A 154 -31.71 -2.11 -29.79
N THR A 155 -31.57 -3.02 -28.82
CA THR A 155 -30.28 -3.68 -28.52
C THR A 155 -30.06 -4.95 -29.34
N ASN A 156 -31.13 -5.64 -29.75
CA ASN A 156 -31.07 -6.82 -30.61
C ASN A 156 -31.89 -6.61 -31.90
N ASN A 157 -31.22 -6.62 -33.05
CA ASN A 157 -31.82 -6.55 -34.39
C ASN A 157 -32.33 -7.93 -34.89
N THR A 158 -32.61 -8.86 -33.97
CA THR A 158 -33.01 -10.23 -34.29
C THR A 158 -34.51 -10.36 -34.09
N LEU A 159 -35.22 -10.59 -35.19
CA LEU A 159 -36.66 -10.81 -35.23
C LEU A 159 -37.05 -11.95 -34.27
N ILE A 160 -37.56 -11.60 -33.08
CA ILE A 160 -38.08 -12.59 -32.12
C ILE A 160 -39.46 -13.01 -32.63
N VAL A 161 -39.48 -14.13 -33.36
CA VAL A 161 -40.72 -14.82 -33.74
C VAL A 161 -41.24 -15.55 -32.50
N PRO A 162 -42.51 -15.40 -32.11
CA PRO A 162 -43.09 -16.14 -30.99
C PRO A 162 -42.86 -17.64 -31.15
N GLY A 163 -42.41 -18.32 -30.10
CA GLY A 163 -42.04 -19.74 -30.08
C GLY A 163 -43.19 -20.73 -30.35
N ASN A 164 -44.37 -20.26 -30.74
CA ASN A 164 -45.44 -21.12 -31.24
C ASN A 164 -45.32 -21.26 -32.76
N LEU A 165 -44.30 -21.98 -33.23
CA LEU A 165 -44.15 -22.37 -34.65
C LEU A 165 -45.38 -23.14 -35.18
N GLY A 166 -46.28 -23.60 -34.31
CA GLY A 166 -47.58 -24.15 -34.66
C GLY A 166 -48.52 -23.17 -35.38
N ASP A 167 -48.40 -21.86 -35.13
CA ASP A 167 -49.33 -20.86 -35.70
C ASP A 167 -48.95 -20.39 -37.12
N MET A 168 -47.70 -20.57 -37.53
CA MET A 168 -47.31 -20.31 -38.93
C MET A 168 -47.85 -21.38 -39.87
N SER A 169 -47.91 -22.64 -39.43
CA SER A 169 -48.53 -23.74 -40.16
C SER A 169 -50.03 -23.49 -40.38
N THR A 170 -50.74 -23.02 -39.35
CA THR A 170 -52.18 -22.70 -39.47
C THR A 170 -52.43 -21.45 -40.32
N MET A 171 -51.54 -20.46 -40.29
CA MET A 171 -51.64 -19.28 -41.15
C MET A 171 -51.35 -19.61 -42.63
N ILE A 172 -50.34 -20.44 -42.91
CA ILE A 172 -50.04 -20.94 -44.26
C ILE A 172 -51.16 -21.88 -44.75
N SER A 173 -51.67 -22.76 -43.89
CA SER A 173 -52.81 -23.63 -44.23
C SER A 173 -54.08 -22.82 -44.51
N SER A 174 -54.32 -21.71 -43.80
CA SER A 174 -55.46 -20.83 -44.04
C SER A 174 -55.28 -20.06 -45.35
N ALA A 175 -54.08 -19.56 -45.64
CA ALA A 175 -53.76 -18.92 -46.91
C ALA A 175 -53.86 -19.89 -48.10
N MET A 176 -53.40 -21.14 -47.94
CA MET A 176 -53.54 -22.20 -48.95
C MET A 176 -55.00 -22.60 -49.16
N LYS A 177 -55.82 -22.70 -48.09
CA LYS A 177 -57.27 -22.94 -48.21
C LYS A 177 -57.99 -21.83 -48.96
N ILE A 178 -57.61 -20.57 -48.74
CA ILE A 178 -58.16 -19.44 -49.49
C ILE A 178 -57.74 -19.53 -50.96
N MET A 179 -56.49 -19.90 -51.24
CA MET A 179 -55.99 -20.06 -52.61
C MET A 179 -56.60 -21.26 -53.36
N GLU A 180 -56.83 -22.38 -52.68
CA GLU A 180 -57.58 -23.53 -53.22
C GLU A 180 -59.06 -23.19 -53.42
N GLY A 181 -59.67 -22.44 -52.49
CA GLY A 181 -61.02 -21.91 -52.63
C GLY A 181 -61.17 -20.99 -53.83
N VAL A 182 -60.17 -20.15 -54.12
CA VAL A 182 -60.13 -19.28 -55.32
C VAL A 182 -59.90 -20.09 -56.61
N LYS A 183 -59.14 -21.20 -56.57
CA LYS A 183 -59.00 -22.11 -57.72
C LYS A 183 -60.26 -22.92 -58.04
N GLN A 184 -61.12 -23.16 -57.05
CA GLN A 184 -62.39 -23.89 -57.25
C GLN A 184 -63.49 -23.01 -57.87
N THR A 185 -63.45 -21.68 -57.66
CA THR A 185 -64.40 -20.73 -58.25
C THR A 185 -64.18 -20.45 -59.74
N ASP A 186 -63.02 -20.81 -60.31
CA ASP A 186 -62.67 -20.49 -61.71
C ASP A 186 -62.97 -21.62 -62.72
N LYS A 187 -63.57 -22.75 -62.28
CA LYS A 187 -63.93 -23.89 -63.16
C LYS A 187 -65.42 -24.03 -63.47
N GLY A 188 -66.24 -23.03 -63.15
CA GLY A 188 -67.70 -23.09 -63.29
C GLY A 188 -68.31 -21.94 -64.07
N LEU A 189 -67.98 -21.78 -65.35
CA LEU A 189 -68.77 -20.94 -66.26
C LEU A 189 -68.95 -21.66 -67.62
N PRO A 190 -70.19 -21.99 -68.06
CA PRO A 190 -70.41 -22.51 -69.41
C PRO A 190 -70.26 -21.39 -70.47
N PRO A 191 -69.85 -21.72 -71.70
CA PRO A 191 -69.71 -20.73 -72.78
C PRO A 191 -71.09 -20.25 -73.26
N LYS A 192 -71.18 -18.96 -73.59
CA LYS A 192 -72.34 -18.37 -74.27
C LYS A 192 -72.20 -18.57 -75.79
N ALA A 193 -73.35 -18.91 -76.39
CA ALA A 193 -73.70 -18.98 -77.81
C ALA A 193 -73.18 -20.19 -78.61
#